data_AF-A0A940SNI8-F1
#
_entry.id   AF-A0A940SNI8-F1
#
_cell.length_a   1.000
_cell.length_b   1.000
_cell.length_c   1.000
_cell.angle_alpha   90.00
_cell.angle_beta   90.00
_cell.angle_gamma   90.00
#
_symmetry.space_group_name_H-M   'P 1'
#
loop_
_entity.id
_entity.type
_entity.pdbx_description
1 polymer ?
#
loop_
_entity_poly.entity_id
_entity_poly.type
_entity_poly.pdbx_seq_one_letter_code
_entity_poly.pdbx_strand_id
1 'polypeptide(L)'
;MSKKYVYQFTEGNATMRELLGGKGANLAEMTKIGLPVPQGFTITTEACTQYYEDGGISDEIMAEIEKNIVIMEERVGKKFGDKTNPLLVSVRSGARASMPGMMDTILNLGLNEDVVDYMAEQSKNPRWAWDCYRRFIQMYSDVVMEVGKKYFEQLIDKMKEAR
;
A
#
# COMPACT_ATOMS: atom_id res chain seq x y z
N MET A 1 9.60 -22.00 -17.66
CA MET A 1 10.04 -21.02 -16.63
C MET A 1 8.83 -20.71 -15.78
N SER A 2 8.94 -20.62 -14.45
CA SER A 2 7.80 -20.18 -13.64
C SER A 2 7.45 -18.73 -14.00
N LYS A 3 6.17 -18.40 -13.88
CA LYS A 3 5.64 -17.07 -14.19
C LYS A 3 6.00 -16.14 -13.03
N LYS A 4 6.37 -14.88 -13.32
CA LYS A 4 6.73 -13.89 -12.29
C LYS A 4 5.55 -12.93 -12.07
N TYR A 5 5.10 -12.80 -10.84
CA TYR A 5 3.89 -12.05 -10.49
C TYR A 5 4.15 -10.71 -9.80
N VAL A 6 5.36 -10.47 -9.29
CA VAL A 6 5.70 -9.23 -8.56
C VAL A 6 6.99 -8.62 -9.10
N TYR A 7 6.92 -7.34 -9.48
CA TYR A 7 8.04 -6.59 -10.06
C TYR A 7 8.40 -5.39 -9.21
N GLN A 8 9.66 -5.27 -8.79
CA GLN A 8 10.21 -4.04 -8.23
C GLN A 8 10.12 -2.92 -9.27
N PHE A 9 10.01 -1.66 -8.85
CA PHE A 9 10.02 -0.54 -9.80
C PHE A 9 11.29 -0.50 -10.66
N THR A 10 12.41 -1.01 -10.16
CA THR A 10 13.68 -1.13 -10.90
C THR A 10 13.66 -2.19 -12.01
N GLU A 11 12.66 -3.06 -12.04
CA GLU A 11 12.55 -4.18 -13.01
C GLU A 11 11.53 -3.91 -14.13
N GLY A 12 10.74 -2.84 -14.01
CA GLY A 12 9.73 -2.45 -14.98
C GLY A 12 10.17 -1.31 -15.89
N ASN A 13 9.29 -0.90 -16.81
CA ASN A 13 9.40 0.33 -17.59
C ASN A 13 8.04 0.67 -18.23
N ALA A 14 7.97 1.81 -18.94
CA ALA A 14 6.74 2.29 -19.57
C ALA A 14 6.10 1.31 -20.58
N THR A 15 6.88 0.42 -21.22
CA THR A 15 6.34 -0.52 -22.22
C THR A 15 5.61 -1.70 -21.60
N MET A 16 5.78 -1.94 -20.29
CA MET A 16 5.15 -3.05 -19.56
C MET A 16 3.75 -2.70 -19.03
N ARG A 17 3.06 -1.74 -19.66
CA ARG A 17 1.76 -1.22 -19.23
C ARG A 17 0.66 -2.29 -19.13
N GLU A 18 0.72 -3.29 -20.00
CA GLU A 18 -0.20 -4.43 -19.98
C GLU A 18 -0.06 -5.27 -18.70
N LEU A 19 1.17 -5.46 -18.26
CA LEU A 19 1.53 -6.32 -17.15
C LEU A 19 1.48 -5.59 -15.81
N LEU A 20 1.94 -4.33 -15.76
CA LEU A 20 2.09 -3.54 -14.53
C LEU A 20 0.95 -2.51 -14.33
N GLY A 21 0.05 -2.39 -15.31
CA GLY A 21 -0.91 -1.30 -15.37
C GLY A 21 -0.25 0.06 -15.64
N GLY A 22 -1.08 1.09 -15.81
CA GLY A 22 -0.60 2.43 -16.12
C GLY A 22 0.23 3.07 -15.00
N LYS A 23 -0.17 2.87 -13.74
CA LYS A 23 0.54 3.44 -12.58
C LYS A 23 1.87 2.71 -12.32
N GLY A 24 1.87 1.37 -12.33
CA GLY A 24 3.07 0.57 -12.09
C GLY A 24 4.13 0.80 -13.18
N ALA A 25 3.73 0.82 -14.45
CA ALA A 25 4.64 1.11 -15.56
C ALA A 25 5.25 2.52 -15.47
N ASN A 26 4.46 3.53 -15.10
CA ASN A 26 4.96 4.89 -14.91
C ASN A 26 5.90 5.01 -13.70
N LEU A 27 5.59 4.37 -12.56
CA LEU A 27 6.48 4.35 -11.39
C LEU A 27 7.82 3.70 -11.71
N ALA A 28 7.79 2.62 -12.49
CA ALA A 28 8.99 1.96 -12.97
C ALA A 28 9.79 2.85 -13.93
N GLU A 29 9.13 3.53 -14.87
CA GLU A 29 9.79 4.47 -15.78
C GLU A 29 10.44 5.63 -15.02
N MET A 30 9.71 6.25 -14.08
CA MET A 30 10.22 7.33 -13.24
C MET A 30 11.44 6.88 -12.42
N THR A 31 11.41 5.66 -11.89
CA THR A 31 12.53 5.06 -11.15
C THR A 31 13.73 4.86 -12.08
N LYS A 32 13.50 4.37 -13.30
CA LYS A 32 14.54 4.09 -14.30
C LYS A 32 15.25 5.37 -14.78
N ILE A 33 14.53 6.48 -14.93
CA ILE A 33 15.13 7.78 -15.31
C ILE A 33 15.74 8.54 -14.12
N GLY A 34 15.76 7.94 -12.92
CA GLY A 34 16.44 8.49 -11.75
C GLY A 34 15.65 9.56 -10.98
N LEU A 35 14.32 9.65 -11.16
CA LEU A 35 13.51 10.51 -10.30
C LEU A 35 13.43 9.93 -8.87
N PRO A 36 13.28 10.78 -7.85
CA PRO A 36 13.21 10.35 -6.45
C PRO A 36 11.86 9.70 -6.13
N VAL A 37 11.64 8.49 -6.64
CA VAL A 37 10.45 7.67 -6.39
C VAL A 37 10.71 6.84 -5.13
N PRO A 38 9.82 6.87 -4.12
CA PRO A 38 9.89 5.93 -3.00
C PRO A 38 9.92 4.48 -3.47
N GLN A 39 10.74 3.64 -2.84
CA GLN A 39 10.88 2.23 -3.22
C GLN A 39 9.55 1.49 -3.09
N GLY A 40 9.35 0.49 -3.95
CA GLY A 40 8.16 -0.33 -3.97
C GLY A 40 8.14 -1.31 -5.14
N PHE A 41 7.05 -2.05 -5.22
CA PHE A 41 6.83 -3.06 -6.25
C PHE A 41 5.38 -3.01 -6.76
N THR A 42 5.16 -3.66 -7.91
CA THR A 42 3.86 -3.83 -8.55
C THR A 42 3.52 -5.31 -8.61
N ILE A 43 2.33 -5.66 -8.15
CA ILE A 43 1.71 -6.97 -8.38
C ILE A 43 1.04 -6.91 -9.76
N THR A 44 1.33 -7.88 -10.64
CA THR A 44 0.93 -7.80 -12.05
C THR A 44 -0.57 -7.94 -12.27
N THR A 45 -1.04 -7.50 -13.43
CA THR A 45 -2.40 -7.77 -13.92
C THR A 45 -2.66 -9.27 -14.08
N GLU A 46 -1.63 -10.05 -14.41
CA GLU A 46 -1.73 -11.52 -14.51
C GLU A 46 -1.93 -12.18 -13.15
N ALA A 47 -1.34 -11.64 -12.07
CA ALA A 47 -1.62 -12.10 -10.71
C ALA A 47 -3.09 -11.89 -10.32
N CYS A 48 -3.68 -10.78 -10.80
CA CYS A 48 -5.11 -10.52 -10.62
C CYS A 48 -5.97 -11.54 -11.39
N THR A 49 -5.61 -11.88 -12.63
CA THR A 49 -6.28 -12.96 -13.38
C THR A 49 -6.19 -14.29 -12.63
N GLN A 50 -4.99 -14.66 -12.17
CA GLN A 50 -4.77 -15.89 -11.41
C GLN A 50 -5.63 -15.94 -10.13
N TYR A 51 -5.73 -14.83 -9.40
CA TYR A 51 -6.58 -14.72 -8.22
C TYR A 51 -8.04 -15.07 -8.50
N TYR A 52 -8.59 -14.59 -9.63
CA TYR A 52 -9.96 -14.91 -10.02
C TYR A 52 -10.13 -16.36 -10.49
N GLU A 53 -9.13 -16.92 -11.16
CA GLU A 53 -9.14 -18.32 -11.61
C GLU A 53 -9.06 -19.31 -10.44
N ASP A 54 -8.23 -19.00 -9.43
CA ASP A 54 -8.02 -19.83 -8.25
C ASP A 54 -9.05 -19.59 -7.13
N GLY A 55 -9.84 -18.51 -7.24
CA GLY A 55 -10.79 -18.10 -6.19
C GLY A 55 -10.10 -17.54 -4.93
N GLY A 56 -8.83 -17.16 -5.02
CA GLY A 56 -8.01 -16.71 -3.90
C GLY A 56 -6.57 -16.45 -4.31
N ILE A 57 -5.77 -15.91 -3.39
CA ILE A 57 -4.33 -15.71 -3.62
C ILE A 57 -3.60 -17.05 -3.52
N SER A 58 -2.80 -17.39 -4.53
CA SER A 58 -1.98 -18.60 -4.51
C SER A 58 -0.73 -18.42 -3.62
N ASP A 59 -0.22 -19.54 -3.09
CA ASP A 59 1.00 -19.55 -2.28
C ASP A 59 2.22 -18.99 -3.04
N GLU A 60 2.27 -19.20 -4.37
CA GLU A 60 3.34 -18.67 -5.23
C GLU A 60 3.31 -17.13 -5.27
N ILE A 61 2.13 -16.54 -5.46
CA ILE A 61 1.97 -15.08 -5.49
C ILE A 61 2.29 -14.50 -4.10
N MET A 62 1.81 -15.13 -3.03
CA MET A 62 2.08 -14.67 -1.67
C MET A 62 3.57 -14.71 -1.35
N ALA A 63 4.28 -15.80 -1.70
CA ALA A 63 5.72 -15.91 -1.50
C ALA A 63 6.50 -14.84 -2.28
N GLU A 64 6.07 -14.50 -3.50
CA GLU A 64 6.67 -13.39 -4.24
C GLU A 64 6.43 -12.03 -3.57
N ILE A 65 5.24 -11.77 -3.03
CA ILE A 65 4.94 -10.53 -2.30
C ILE A 65 5.84 -10.43 -1.06
N GLU A 66 5.91 -11.48 -0.25
CA GLU A 66 6.74 -11.51 0.97
C GLU A 66 8.22 -11.26 0.64
N LYS A 67 8.75 -11.93 -0.37
CA LYS A 67 10.12 -11.71 -0.85
C LYS A 67 10.37 -10.25 -1.24
N ASN A 68 9.42 -9.63 -1.93
CA ASN A 68 9.56 -8.24 -2.39
C ASN A 68 9.38 -7.22 -1.25
N ILE A 69 8.65 -7.56 -0.19
CA ILE A 69 8.62 -6.80 1.07
C ILE A 69 10.01 -6.81 1.70
N VAL A 70 10.66 -7.97 1.86
CA VAL A 70 12.02 -8.07 2.44
C VAL A 70 13.03 -7.23 1.64
N ILE A 71 12.99 -7.30 0.31
CA ILE A 71 13.87 -6.46 -0.54
C ILE A 71 13.62 -4.97 -0.30
N MET A 72 12.35 -4.56 -0.12
CA MET A 72 12.00 -3.18 0.17
C MET A 72 12.48 -2.76 1.57
N GLU A 73 12.36 -3.63 2.57
CA GLU A 73 12.87 -3.40 3.93
C GLU A 73 14.38 -3.14 3.93
N GLU A 74 15.15 -3.97 3.22
CA GLU A 74 16.60 -3.84 3.09
C GLU A 74 16.99 -2.51 2.43
N ARG A 75 16.30 -2.11 1.36
CA ARG A 75 16.58 -0.86 0.62
C ARG A 75 16.24 0.39 1.42
N VAL A 76 15.14 0.35 2.17
CA VAL A 76 14.67 1.51 2.95
C VAL A 76 15.36 1.57 4.33
N GLY A 77 15.90 0.45 4.81
CA GLY A 77 16.49 0.35 6.15
C GLY A 77 15.44 0.37 7.26
N LYS A 78 14.22 -0.14 6.98
CA LYS A 78 13.07 -0.17 7.88
C LYS A 78 12.35 -1.51 7.74
N LYS A 79 11.63 -1.94 8.77
CA LYS A 79 10.97 -3.26 8.78
C LYS A 79 9.46 -3.15 8.93
N PHE A 80 8.73 -3.89 8.12
CA PHE A 80 7.27 -3.91 8.11
C PHE A 80 6.76 -4.60 9.40
N GLY A 81 5.90 -3.89 10.13
CA GLY A 81 5.42 -4.33 11.44
C GLY A 81 6.41 -4.16 12.60
N ASP A 82 7.58 -3.55 12.39
CA ASP A 82 8.52 -3.24 13.48
C ASP A 82 8.03 -2.08 14.34
N LYS A 83 8.12 -2.23 15.67
CA LYS A 83 7.58 -1.26 16.63
C LYS A 83 8.44 0.00 16.79
N THR A 84 9.72 -0.08 16.42
CA THR A 84 10.73 0.96 16.67
C THR A 84 11.42 1.46 15.41
N ASN A 85 11.26 0.78 14.28
CA ASN A 85 11.70 1.27 12.98
C ASN A 85 10.71 0.84 11.88
N PRO A 86 9.44 1.28 11.99
CA PRO A 86 8.34 0.80 11.15
C PRO A 86 8.49 1.21 9.69
N LEU A 87 8.35 0.25 8.79
CA LEU A 87 8.04 0.47 7.38
C LEU A 87 6.52 0.57 7.22
N LEU A 88 6.05 1.70 6.69
CA LEU A 88 4.66 1.90 6.31
C LEU A 88 4.56 1.96 4.78
N VAL A 89 3.49 1.39 4.24
CA VAL A 89 3.29 1.32 2.79
C VAL A 89 1.96 1.95 2.38
N SER A 90 1.90 2.37 1.12
CA SER A 90 0.64 2.70 0.46
C SER A 90 0.27 1.61 -0.54
N VAL A 91 -0.99 1.17 -0.53
CA VAL A 91 -1.53 0.23 -1.52
C VAL A 91 -2.44 0.99 -2.48
N ARG A 92 -2.14 0.89 -3.78
CA ARG A 92 -2.81 1.67 -4.83
C ARG A 92 -3.16 0.78 -6.01
N SER A 93 -4.44 0.70 -6.35
CA SER A 93 -4.91 0.01 -7.55
C SER A 93 -4.38 0.65 -8.84
N GLY A 94 -4.10 -0.16 -9.85
CA GLY A 94 -3.63 0.31 -11.15
C GLY A 94 -3.97 -0.67 -12.27
N ALA A 95 -4.93 -0.32 -13.12
CA ALA A 95 -5.26 -1.11 -14.31
C ALA A 95 -4.50 -0.65 -15.55
N ARG A 96 -4.58 -1.46 -16.62
CA ARG A 96 -4.08 -1.15 -17.98
C ARG A 96 -4.64 0.18 -18.50
N ALA A 97 -5.96 0.34 -18.43
CA ALA A 97 -6.67 1.56 -18.76
C ALA A 97 -6.95 2.37 -17.48
N SER A 98 -6.93 3.70 -17.59
CA SER A 98 -7.31 4.56 -16.47
C SER A 98 -8.81 4.40 -16.22
N MET A 99 -9.18 3.91 -15.05
CA MET A 99 -10.57 3.83 -14.61
C MET A 99 -10.76 4.76 -13.41
N PRO A 100 -11.28 5.99 -13.61
CA PRO A 100 -11.69 6.85 -12.51
C PRO A 100 -12.75 6.12 -11.65
N GLY A 101 -12.54 6.06 -10.33
CA GLY A 101 -13.43 5.36 -9.40
C GLY A 101 -13.10 3.88 -9.13
N MET A 102 -11.99 3.36 -9.67
CA MET A 102 -11.44 2.06 -9.26
C MET A 102 -10.92 2.11 -7.81
N MET A 103 -10.97 0.96 -7.12
CA MET A 103 -10.57 0.69 -5.72
C MET A 103 -9.64 1.76 -5.12
N ASP A 104 -10.13 2.38 -4.04
CA ASP A 104 -9.54 3.53 -3.37
C ASP A 104 -8.10 3.24 -2.85
N THR A 105 -7.31 4.31 -2.70
CA THR A 105 -5.94 4.23 -2.18
C THR A 105 -5.96 4.06 -0.65
N ILE A 106 -5.15 3.13 -0.14
CA ILE A 106 -4.88 2.98 1.29
C ILE A 106 -3.50 3.54 1.58
N LEU A 107 -3.41 4.50 2.51
CA LEU A 107 -2.14 5.01 3.03
C LEU A 107 -1.90 4.50 4.45
N ASN A 108 -0.63 4.51 4.87
CA ASN A 108 -0.20 4.17 6.23
C ASN A 108 -0.49 2.71 6.64
N LEU A 109 -0.54 1.79 5.67
CA LEU A 109 -0.67 0.37 5.99
C LEU A 109 0.59 -0.09 6.74
N GLY A 110 0.37 -0.74 7.89
CA GLY A 110 1.40 -1.10 8.86
C GLY A 110 1.24 -0.40 10.22
N LEU A 111 0.35 0.60 10.33
CA LEU A 111 0.03 1.21 11.63
C LEU A 111 -0.76 0.26 12.54
N ASN A 112 -0.35 0.24 13.81
CA ASN A 112 -1.06 -0.32 14.96
C ASN A 112 -0.75 0.56 16.18
N GLU A 113 -1.35 0.28 17.33
CA GLU A 113 -1.18 1.09 18.55
C GLU A 113 0.31 1.25 18.94
N ASP A 114 1.07 0.16 18.98
CA ASP A 114 2.51 0.19 19.31
C ASP A 114 3.30 1.12 18.36
N VAL A 115 3.04 1.02 17.05
CA VAL A 115 3.73 1.81 16.02
C VAL A 115 3.34 3.28 16.11
N VAL A 116 2.08 3.58 16.43
CA VAL A 116 1.56 4.94 16.55
C VAL A 116 2.13 5.66 17.76
N ASP A 117 2.25 4.95 18.89
CA ASP A 117 2.89 5.49 20.10
C ASP A 117 4.36 5.80 19.83
N TYR A 118 5.09 4.89 19.18
CA TYR A 118 6.46 5.14 18.76
C TYR A 118 6.56 6.37 17.83
N MET A 119 5.68 6.48 16.82
CA MET A 119 5.65 7.63 15.92
C MET A 119 5.33 8.95 16.64
N ALA A 120 4.45 8.93 17.64
CA ALA A 120 4.11 10.08 18.46
C ALA A 120 5.34 10.59 19.23
N GLU A 121 6.11 9.68 19.83
CA GLU A 121 7.34 10.00 20.56
C GLU A 121 8.42 10.57 19.63
N GLN A 122 8.72 9.89 18.52
CA GLN A 122 9.78 10.32 17.60
C GLN A 122 9.49 11.66 16.94
N SER A 123 8.23 11.88 16.54
CA SER A 123 7.81 13.14 15.90
C SER A 123 7.60 14.28 16.88
N LYS A 124 7.55 14.00 18.20
CA LYS A 124 7.08 14.92 19.24
C LYS A 124 5.72 15.54 18.90
N ASN A 125 4.89 14.80 18.15
CA ASN A 125 3.62 15.25 17.64
C ASN A 125 2.57 14.14 17.74
N PRO A 126 2.08 13.85 18.96
CA PRO A 126 1.08 12.80 19.18
C PRO A 126 -0.19 13.05 18.38
N ARG A 127 -0.63 14.31 18.26
CA ARG A 127 -1.81 14.66 17.46
C ARG A 127 -1.68 14.17 16.02
N TRP A 128 -0.53 14.37 15.39
CA TRP A 128 -0.28 13.92 14.01
C TRP A 128 -0.26 12.39 13.89
N ALA A 129 0.45 11.69 14.78
CA ALA A 129 0.52 10.23 14.74
C ALA A 129 -0.87 9.58 14.89
N TRP A 130 -1.67 10.04 15.86
CA TRP A 130 -3.04 9.57 16.06
C TRP A 130 -3.98 10.00 14.92
N ASP A 131 -3.74 11.16 14.27
CA ASP A 131 -4.48 11.56 13.06
C ASP A 131 -4.21 10.61 11.89
N CYS A 132 -2.95 10.20 11.71
CA CYS A 132 -2.58 9.18 10.72
C CYS A 132 -3.25 7.84 11.01
N TYR A 133 -3.32 7.42 12.28
CA TYR A 133 -3.93 6.15 12.65
C TYR A 133 -5.43 6.13 12.44
N ARG A 134 -6.16 7.15 12.89
CA ARG A 134 -7.63 7.20 12.66
C ARG A 134 -7.95 7.21 11.16
N ARG A 135 -7.13 7.87 10.34
CA ARG A 135 -7.32 7.93 8.89
C ARG A 135 -7.04 6.56 8.27
N PHE A 136 -6.00 5.87 8.72
CA PHE A 136 -5.72 4.50 8.30
C PHE A 136 -6.90 3.58 8.62
N ILE A 137 -7.41 3.60 9.86
CA ILE A 137 -8.57 2.80 10.27
C ILE A 137 -9.77 3.11 9.37
N GLN A 138 -10.07 4.38 9.12
CA GLN A 138 -11.18 4.78 8.25
C GLN A 138 -10.99 4.30 6.80
N MET A 139 -9.80 4.49 6.21
CA MET A 139 -9.50 4.05 4.84
C MET A 139 -9.54 2.52 4.73
N TYR A 140 -8.92 1.80 5.65
CA TYR A 140 -8.87 0.34 5.63
C TYR A 140 -10.27 -0.24 5.82
N SER A 141 -11.03 0.27 6.78
CA SER A 141 -12.40 -0.18 7.04
C SER A 141 -13.31 0.05 5.84
N ASP A 142 -13.20 1.19 5.16
CA ASP A 142 -14.03 1.49 4.00
C ASP A 142 -13.64 0.66 2.77
N VAL A 143 -12.34 0.58 2.47
CA VAL A 143 -11.85 -0.04 1.22
C VAL A 143 -11.73 -1.56 1.30
N VAL A 144 -11.33 -2.10 2.46
CA VAL A 144 -11.06 -3.53 2.63
C VAL A 144 -12.22 -4.24 3.33
N MET A 145 -12.81 -3.60 4.35
CA MET A 145 -13.88 -4.21 5.16
C MET A 145 -15.28 -3.79 4.72
N GLU A 146 -15.39 -2.93 3.68
CA GLU A 146 -16.65 -2.38 3.15
C GLU A 146 -17.53 -1.67 4.20
N VAL A 147 -16.89 -1.13 5.24
CA VAL A 147 -17.56 -0.31 6.27
C VAL A 147 -17.52 1.15 5.85
N GLY A 148 -18.61 1.61 5.25
CA GLY A 148 -18.68 2.91 4.59
C GLY A 148 -18.23 4.12 5.44
N LYS A 149 -17.51 5.06 4.81
CA LYS A 149 -16.94 6.30 5.43
C LYS A 149 -17.91 7.07 6.33
N LYS A 150 -19.21 7.11 5.98
CA LYS A 150 -20.26 7.82 6.71
C LYS A 150 -20.32 7.43 8.20
N TYR A 151 -20.09 6.15 8.51
CA TYR A 151 -20.07 5.68 9.90
C TYR A 151 -18.99 6.39 10.72
N PHE A 152 -17.76 6.46 10.19
CA PHE A 152 -16.64 7.12 10.85
C PHE A 152 -16.79 8.64 10.92
N GLU A 153 -17.33 9.26 9.87
CA GLU A 153 -17.61 10.70 9.86
C GLU A 153 -18.58 11.10 10.97
N GLN A 154 -19.66 10.33 11.18
CA GLN A 154 -20.60 10.56 12.26
C GLN A 154 -19.96 10.45 13.65
N LEU A 155 -19.03 9.52 13.85
CA LEU A 155 -18.30 9.38 15.12
C LEU A 155 -17.40 10.59 15.38
N ILE A 156 -16.69 11.04 14.34
CA ILE A 156 -15.81 12.22 14.42
C ILE A 156 -16.61 13.48 14.72
N ASP A 157 -17.74 13.68 14.05
CA ASP A 157 -18.54 14.90 14.25
C ASP A 157 -19.17 14.94 15.63
N LYS A 158 -19.68 13.81 16.14
CA LYS A 158 -20.12 13.70 17.55
C LYS A 158 -19.01 14.08 18.54
N MET A 159 -17.78 13.65 18.30
CA MET A 159 -16.64 13.96 19.18
C MET A 159 -16.26 15.46 19.12
N LYS A 160 -16.41 16.11 17.96
CA LYS A 160 -16.16 17.54 17.81
C LYS A 160 -17.24 18.39 18.49
N GLU A 161 -18.51 17.98 18.39
CA GLU A 161 -19.65 18.69 19.00
C GLU A 161 -19.69 18.56 20.53
N ALA A 162 -19.15 17.47 21.08
CA ALA A 162 -19.06 17.24 22.52
C ALA A 162 -17.92 18.03 23.21
N ARG A 163 -17.15 18.81 22.45
CA ARG A 163 -16.09 19.70 22.96
C ARG A 163 -16.57 21.14 23.04
#